data_AF-A0A9Q3DYQ4-F1
#
_entry.id   AF-A0A9Q3DYQ4-F1
#
_cell.length_a   1.000
_cell.length_b   1.000
_cell.length_c   1.000
_cell.angle_alpha   90.00
_cell.angle_beta   90.00
_cell.angle_gamma   90.00
#
_symmetry.space_group_name_H-M   'P 1'
#
loop_
_entity.id
_entity.type
_entity.pdbx_description
1 polymer ?
#
loop_
_entity_poly.entity_id
_entity_poly.type
_entity_poly.pdbx_seq_one_letter_code
_entity_poly.pdbx_strand_id
1 'polypeptide(L)'
;MHQSEESAKELTKNTFHLISAIKISTSWTVSMDDGTVFAENCKTFSLSNQHLFPKQKSKPNHHFADHIPELFQCWGPAQASATWGYDCLIGVFAKMPTVTGALMEARVAWHSGIKNSLGGLQRI
;
A
#
# COMPACT_ATOMS: atom_id res chain seq x y z
N MET A 1 -19.46 15.32 35.25
CA MET A 1 -19.09 13.89 35.13
C MET A 1 -19.86 13.16 34.02
N HIS A 2 -21.16 13.42 33.81
CA HIS A 2 -21.92 12.75 32.73
C HIS A 2 -21.44 13.08 31.31
N GLN A 3 -21.10 14.35 31.02
CA GLN A 3 -20.67 14.77 29.69
C GLN A 3 -19.37 14.08 29.21
N SER A 4 -18.43 13.79 30.12
CA SER A 4 -17.20 13.08 29.77
C SER A 4 -17.42 11.59 29.50
N GLU A 5 -18.40 10.98 30.18
CA GLU A 5 -18.73 9.56 30.01
C GLU A 5 -19.51 9.33 28.70
N GLU A 6 -20.39 10.26 28.34
CA GLU A 6 -21.14 10.23 27.07
C GLU A 6 -20.21 10.41 25.86
N SER A 7 -19.30 11.39 25.92
CA SER A 7 -18.26 11.55 24.88
C SER A 7 -17.35 10.32 24.75
N ALA A 8 -17.03 9.65 25.87
CA ALA A 8 -16.26 8.41 25.82
C ALA A 8 -17.02 7.27 25.13
N LYS A 9 -18.32 7.12 25.39
CA LYS A 9 -19.17 6.13 24.72
C LYS A 9 -19.25 6.38 23.22
N GLU A 10 -19.45 7.62 22.81
CA GLU A 10 -19.49 8.00 21.40
C GLU A 10 -18.14 7.78 20.70
N LEU A 11 -17.02 8.11 21.36
CA LEU A 11 -15.69 7.82 20.85
C LEU A 11 -15.47 6.31 20.66
N THR A 12 -15.89 5.49 21.63
CA THR A 12 -15.79 4.04 21.53
C THR A 12 -16.61 3.49 20.37
N LYS A 13 -17.87 3.94 20.19
CA LYS A 13 -18.70 3.54 19.04
C LYS A 13 -18.07 3.94 17.71
N ASN A 14 -17.60 5.19 17.61
CA ASN A 14 -16.90 5.70 16.42
C ASN A 14 -15.68 4.84 16.08
N THR A 15 -14.90 4.45 17.10
CA THR A 15 -13.74 3.57 16.96
C THR A 15 -14.13 2.19 16.42
N PHE A 16 -15.25 1.61 16.88
CA PHE A 16 -15.74 0.33 16.37
C PHE A 16 -16.15 0.38 14.90
N HIS A 17 -16.77 1.48 14.45
CA HIS A 17 -17.06 1.66 13.02
C HIS A 17 -15.77 1.70 12.19
N LEU A 18 -14.76 2.44 12.64
CA LEU A 18 -13.46 2.48 11.97
C LEU A 18 -12.80 1.10 11.91
N ILE A 19 -12.75 0.37 13.03
CA ILE A 19 -12.16 -0.97 13.08
C ILE A 19 -12.91 -1.94 12.16
N SER A 20 -14.24 -1.85 12.09
CA SER A 20 -15.06 -2.69 11.23
C SER A 20 -14.76 -2.44 9.75
N ALA A 21 -14.64 -1.17 9.35
CA ALA A 21 -14.24 -0.80 8.00
C ALA A 21 -12.81 -1.31 7.66
N ILE A 22 -11.85 -1.12 8.57
CA ILE A 22 -10.47 -1.61 8.40
C ILE A 22 -10.46 -3.13 8.25
N LYS A 23 -11.20 -3.87 9.09
CA LYS A 23 -11.25 -5.33 9.02
C LYS A 23 -11.70 -5.82 7.64
N ILE A 24 -12.69 -5.16 7.05
CA ILE A 24 -13.17 -5.47 5.70
C ILE A 24 -12.11 -5.12 4.66
N SER A 25 -11.52 -3.92 4.72
CA SER A 25 -10.51 -3.50 3.75
C SER A 25 -9.20 -4.30 3.82
N THR A 26 -8.94 -4.95 4.96
CA THR A 26 -7.83 -5.88 5.13
C THR A 26 -8.26 -7.34 5.12
N SER A 27 -9.44 -7.68 4.56
CA SER A 27 -9.90 -9.07 4.37
C SER A 27 -9.44 -9.66 3.04
N TRP A 28 -8.90 -10.89 3.03
CA TRP A 28 -8.33 -11.49 1.80
C TRP A 28 -9.40 -11.84 0.74
N THR A 29 -10.67 -11.71 1.12
CA THR A 29 -11.83 -11.91 0.28
C THR A 29 -12.83 -10.81 0.58
N VAL A 30 -13.47 -10.27 -0.46
CA VAL A 30 -14.56 -9.28 -0.32
C VAL A 30 -15.75 -9.71 -1.16
N SER A 31 -16.93 -9.56 -0.61
CA SER A 31 -18.20 -9.69 -1.32
C SER A 31 -18.81 -8.31 -1.60
N MET A 32 -19.87 -8.28 -2.40
CA MET A 32 -20.66 -7.05 -2.61
C MET A 32 -21.25 -6.51 -1.29
N ASP A 33 -21.69 -7.43 -0.42
CA ASP A 33 -22.25 -7.09 0.88
C ASP A 33 -21.21 -6.45 1.80
N ASP A 34 -19.97 -6.98 1.78
CA ASP A 34 -18.85 -6.37 2.51
C ASP A 34 -18.57 -4.93 2.06
N GLY A 35 -18.72 -4.63 0.76
CA GLY A 35 -18.61 -3.27 0.24
C GLY A 35 -19.67 -2.32 0.80
N THR A 36 -20.92 -2.78 0.90
CA THR A 36 -22.01 -2.02 1.54
C THR A 36 -21.74 -1.80 3.02
N VAL A 37 -21.37 -2.86 3.76
CA VAL A 37 -21.07 -2.77 5.19
C VAL A 37 -19.86 -1.85 5.44
N PHE A 38 -18.86 -1.88 4.57
CA PHE A 38 -17.73 -0.96 4.61
C PHE A 38 -18.22 0.49 4.46
N ALA A 39 -19.03 0.77 3.43
CA ALA A 39 -19.54 2.12 3.16
C ALA A 39 -20.34 2.68 4.34
N GLU A 40 -21.21 1.86 4.94
CA GLU A 40 -22.00 2.24 6.12
C GLU A 40 -21.13 2.58 7.33
N ASN A 41 -20.13 1.73 7.62
CA ASN A 41 -19.20 1.95 8.72
C ASN A 41 -18.33 3.19 8.49
N CYS A 42 -17.77 3.37 7.29
CA CYS A 42 -16.96 4.53 6.94
C CYS A 42 -17.77 5.83 7.01
N LYS A 43 -19.00 5.83 6.50
CA LYS A 43 -19.91 6.98 6.58
C LYS A 43 -20.25 7.34 8.02
N THR A 44 -20.61 6.35 8.83
CA THR A 44 -20.99 6.56 10.24
C THR A 44 -19.80 7.06 11.05
N PHE A 45 -18.62 6.47 10.83
CA PHE A 45 -17.36 6.95 11.38
C PHE A 45 -17.10 8.42 11.00
N SER A 46 -17.18 8.78 9.71
CA SER A 46 -16.89 10.14 9.25
C SER A 46 -17.82 11.18 9.87
N LEU A 47 -19.13 10.90 9.91
CA LEU A 47 -20.13 11.80 10.49
C LEU A 47 -19.93 11.98 12.01
N SER A 48 -19.77 10.88 12.75
CA SER A 48 -19.57 10.95 14.21
C SER A 48 -18.19 11.50 14.58
N ASN A 49 -17.17 11.27 13.76
CA ASN A 49 -15.84 11.85 13.96
C ASN A 49 -15.84 13.36 13.77
N GLN A 50 -16.63 13.89 12.83
CA GLN A 50 -16.80 15.34 12.67
C GLN A 50 -17.54 15.96 13.87
N HIS A 51 -18.46 15.23 14.49
CA HIS A 51 -19.11 15.67 15.73
C HIS A 51 -18.15 15.67 16.94
N LEU A 52 -17.38 14.61 17.12
CA LEU A 52 -16.39 14.46 18.20
C LEU A 52 -15.21 15.44 18.05
N PHE A 53 -14.80 15.72 16.81
CA PHE A 53 -13.65 16.56 16.48
C PHE A 53 -14.01 17.64 15.43
N PRO A 54 -14.82 18.65 15.78
CA PRO A 54 -15.38 19.61 14.81
C PRO A 54 -14.33 20.51 14.14
N LYS A 55 -13.13 20.62 14.73
CA LYS A 55 -12.01 21.38 14.15
C LYS A 55 -11.20 20.55 13.15
N GLN A 56 -11.42 19.24 13.08
CA GLN A 56 -10.70 18.36 12.16
C GLN A 56 -11.27 18.52 10.75
N LYS A 57 -10.40 18.89 9.81
CA LYS A 57 -10.76 18.96 8.39
C LYS A 57 -10.67 17.58 7.74
N SER A 58 -11.53 17.34 6.76
CA SER A 58 -11.39 16.17 5.91
C SER A 58 -10.10 16.29 5.07
N LYS A 59 -9.35 15.18 4.98
CA LYS A 59 -8.13 15.07 4.19
C LYS A 59 -8.45 14.30 2.90
N PRO A 60 -7.64 14.42 1.83
CA PRO A 60 -7.84 13.66 0.60
C PRO A 60 -8.04 12.16 0.83
N ASN A 61 -7.31 11.58 1.79
CA ASN A 61 -7.45 10.16 2.14
C ASN A 61 -8.83 9.79 2.71
N HIS A 62 -9.50 10.72 3.40
CA HIS A 62 -10.87 10.47 3.88
C HIS A 62 -11.86 10.44 2.71
N HIS A 63 -11.70 11.34 1.73
CA HIS A 63 -12.50 11.30 0.49
C HIS A 63 -12.20 10.04 -0.32
N PHE A 64 -10.94 9.63 -0.40
CA PHE A 64 -10.57 8.41 -1.11
C PHE A 64 -11.20 7.16 -0.49
N ALA A 65 -11.41 7.15 0.84
CA ALA A 65 -12.07 6.04 1.52
C ALA A 65 -13.51 5.81 1.02
N ASP A 66 -14.20 6.84 0.55
CA ASP A 66 -15.57 6.72 0.01
C ASP A 66 -15.61 5.92 -1.31
N HIS A 67 -14.48 5.82 -2.03
CA HIS A 67 -14.36 5.06 -3.28
C HIS A 67 -13.91 3.61 -3.06
N ILE A 68 -13.48 3.23 -1.85
CA ILE A 68 -13.01 1.87 -1.57
C ILE A 68 -14.05 0.79 -1.91
N PRO A 69 -15.36 0.96 -1.63
CA PRO A 69 -16.38 -0.01 -2.06
C PRO A 69 -16.41 -0.25 -3.57
N GLU A 70 -16.26 0.80 -4.38
CA GLU A 70 -16.22 0.68 -5.84
C GLU A 70 -14.96 -0.07 -6.28
N LEU A 71 -13.83 0.18 -5.60
CA LEU A 71 -12.57 -0.51 -5.85
C LEU A 71 -12.66 -2.00 -5.52
N PHE A 72 -13.37 -2.38 -4.45
CA PHE A 72 -13.63 -3.80 -4.13
C PHE A 72 -14.37 -4.52 -5.25
N GLN A 73 -15.31 -3.86 -5.93
CA GLN A 73 -16.07 -4.46 -7.02
C GLN A 73 -15.22 -4.63 -8.28
N CYS A 74 -14.39 -3.64 -8.59
CA CYS A 74 -13.57 -3.64 -9.79
C CYS A 74 -12.33 -4.52 -9.67
N TRP A 75 -11.67 -4.53 -8.51
CA TRP A 75 -10.33 -5.09 -8.33
C TRP A 75 -10.27 -6.18 -7.25
N GLY A 76 -11.36 -6.40 -6.52
CA GLY A 76 -11.38 -7.30 -5.37
C GLY A 76 -10.70 -6.70 -4.12
N PRO A 77 -10.27 -7.54 -3.17
CA PRO A 77 -9.70 -7.10 -1.90
C PRO A 77 -8.51 -6.16 -2.07
N ALA A 78 -8.39 -5.18 -1.16
CA ALA A 78 -7.29 -4.21 -1.21
C ALA A 78 -5.92 -4.89 -1.14
N GLN A 79 -5.82 -6.07 -0.53
CA GLN A 79 -4.55 -6.78 -0.39
C GLN A 79 -4.04 -7.37 -1.69
N ALA A 80 -4.92 -7.59 -2.66
CA ALA A 80 -4.54 -8.01 -3.99
C ALA A 80 -4.15 -6.82 -4.89
N SER A 81 -4.65 -5.62 -4.58
CA SER A 81 -4.59 -4.45 -5.47
C SER A 81 -3.76 -3.28 -4.95
N ALA A 82 -3.47 -3.24 -3.65
CA ALA A 82 -2.79 -2.11 -3.03
C ALA A 82 -1.28 -2.13 -3.28
N THR A 83 -0.73 -0.92 -3.32
CA THR A 83 0.68 -0.62 -3.56
C THR A 83 1.63 -1.34 -2.61
N TRP A 84 1.20 -1.69 -1.40
CA TRP A 84 2.06 -2.37 -0.44
C TRP A 84 2.52 -3.76 -0.91
N GLY A 85 1.74 -4.46 -1.76
CA GLY A 85 2.19 -5.71 -2.38
C GLY A 85 3.38 -5.48 -3.32
N TYR A 86 3.41 -4.31 -3.97
CA TYR A 86 4.50 -3.88 -4.84
C TYR A 86 5.68 -3.29 -4.06
N ASP A 87 5.45 -2.63 -2.92
CA ASP A 87 6.52 -2.10 -2.07
C ASP A 87 7.44 -3.23 -1.54
N CYS A 88 6.87 -4.41 -1.23
CA CYS A 88 7.66 -5.60 -0.91
C CYS A 88 8.57 -6.02 -2.08
N LEU A 89 8.09 -5.87 -3.32
CA LEU A 89 8.86 -6.21 -4.52
C LEU A 89 9.96 -5.19 -4.81
N ILE A 90 9.81 -3.92 -4.44
CA ILE A 90 10.87 -2.91 -4.61
C ILE A 90 12.16 -3.35 -3.91
N GLY A 91 12.07 -3.87 -2.68
CA GLY A 91 13.24 -4.38 -1.95
C GLY A 91 13.88 -5.61 -2.61
N VAL A 92 13.09 -6.44 -3.29
CA VAL A 92 13.57 -7.59 -4.08
C VAL A 92 14.25 -7.10 -5.36
N PHE A 93 13.60 -6.20 -6.10
CA PHE A 93 14.14 -5.60 -7.32
C PHE A 93 15.44 -4.84 -7.08
N ALA A 94 15.56 -4.12 -5.97
CA ALA A 94 16.78 -3.41 -5.58
C ALA A 94 17.98 -4.33 -5.33
N LYS A 95 17.74 -5.61 -4.99
CA LYS A 95 18.78 -6.61 -4.74
C LYS A 95 19.13 -7.43 -5.97
N MET A 96 18.34 -7.36 -7.04
CA MET A 96 18.66 -8.07 -8.26
C MET A 96 19.79 -7.35 -9.01
N PRO A 97 20.82 -8.07 -9.48
CA PRO A 97 21.85 -7.46 -10.31
C PRO A 97 21.18 -6.92 -11.56
N THR A 98 21.34 -5.62 -11.82
CA THR A 98 20.86 -5.03 -13.06
C THR A 98 21.60 -5.69 -14.21
N VAL A 99 20.85 -6.20 -15.20
CA VAL A 99 21.39 -6.83 -16.42
C VAL A 99 22.48 -5.94 -17.04
N THR A 100 22.31 -4.62 -16.97
CA THR A 100 23.30 -3.64 -17.41
C THR A 100 24.64 -3.75 -16.67
N GLY A 101 24.64 -3.94 -15.35
CA GLY A 101 25.86 -4.10 -14.55
C GLY A 101 26.60 -5.39 -14.88
N ALA A 102 25.88 -6.51 -14.92
CA ALA A 102 26.46 -7.81 -15.28
C ALA A 102 27.00 -7.85 -16.72
N LEU A 103 26.30 -7.22 -17.67
CA LEU A 103 26.77 -7.09 -19.06
C LEU A 103 27.98 -6.15 -19.17
N MET A 104 28.04 -5.10 -18.35
CA MET A 104 29.16 -4.17 -18.33
C MET A 104 30.41 -4.81 -17.73
N GLU A 105 30.27 -5.61 -16.67
CA GLU A 105 31.36 -6.44 -16.13
C GLU A 105 31.83 -7.50 -17.12
N ALA A 106 30.91 -8.22 -17.78
CA ALA A 106 31.25 -9.20 -18.82
C ALA A 106 31.98 -8.53 -20.01
N ARG A 107 31.57 -7.32 -20.41
CA ARG A 107 32.23 -6.53 -21.46
C ARG A 107 33.63 -6.08 -21.05
N VAL A 108 33.81 -5.63 -19.81
CA VAL A 108 35.12 -5.23 -19.28
C VAL A 108 36.07 -6.44 -19.19
N ALA A 109 35.56 -7.60 -18.74
CA ALA A 109 36.32 -8.86 -18.70
C ALA A 109 36.74 -9.32 -20.10
N TRP A 110 35.85 -9.27 -21.09
CA TRP A 110 36.14 -9.61 -22.49
C TRP A 110 37.25 -8.73 -23.09
N HIS A 111 37.15 -7.40 -22.94
CA HIS A 111 38.17 -6.49 -23.46
C HIS A 111 39.52 -6.62 -22.74
N SER A 112 39.52 -6.94 -21.45
CA SER A 112 40.75 -7.18 -20.68
C SER A 112 41.43 -8.49 -21.09
N GLY A 113 40.65 -9.55 -21.33
CA GLY A 113 41.14 -10.83 -21.86
C GLY A 113 41.74 -10.71 -23.26
N ILE A 114 41.12 -9.93 -24.16
CA ILE A 114 41.65 -9.67 -25.51
C ILE A 114 43.01 -8.98 -25.46
N LYS A 115 43.16 -7.93 -24.63
CA LYS A 115 44.42 -7.19 -24.48
C LYS A 115 45.57 -8.07 -23.97
N ASN A 116 45.27 -8.99 -23.05
CA ASN A 116 46.25 -9.94 -22.54
C ASN A 116 46.66 -11.00 -23.58
N SER A 117 45.75 -11.41 -24.48
CA SER A 117 46.07 -12.35 -25.57
C SER A 117 46.88 -11.71 -26.70
N LEU A 118 46.63 -10.43 -27.01
CA LEU A 118 47.32 -9.71 -28.08
C LEU A 118 48.70 -9.16 -27.65
N GLY A 119 48.90 -8.86 -26.37
CA GLY A 119 50.21 -8.44 -25.83
C GLY A 119 51.28 -9.54 -25.82
N GLY A 120 50.88 -10.81 -25.98
CA GLY A 120 51.80 -11.95 -26.10
C GLY A 120 52.36 -12.18 -27.52
N LEU A 121 51.77 -11.55 -28.55
CA LEU A 121 52.13 -11.75 -29.96
C LEU A 121 53.15 -10.73 -30.51
N GLN A 122 53.66 -9.81 -29.68
CA GLN A 122 54.68 -8.81 -30.08
C GLN A 122 56.09 -9.07 -29.52
N ARG A 123 56.38 -10.28 -29.03
CA ARG A 123 57.74 -10.71 -28.69
C ARG A 123 58.12 -11.99 -29.43
N ILE A 124 58.43 -11.85 -30.72
CA ILE A 124 59.32 -12.74 -31.48
C ILE A 124 60.17 -11.83 -32.38
#